data_AF-A0A7E6E4C4-F1
#
_entry.id   AF-A0A7E6E4C4-F1
#
_cell.length_a   1.000
_cell.length_b   1.000
_cell.length_c   1.000
_cell.angle_alpha   90.00
_cell.angle_beta   90.00
_cell.angle_gamma   90.00
#
_symmetry.space_group_name_H-M   'P 1'
#
loop_
_entity.id
_entity.type
_entity.pdbx_description
1 polymer ?
#
loop_
_entity_poly.entity_id
_entity_poly.type
_entity_poly.pdbx_seq_one_letter_code
_entity_poly.pdbx_strand_id
1 'polypeptide(L)'
;MAGKTQTVLRNHNAIISCKVLGSSPLNIKNVGVIWSRKNPVDGTDVTVFEFYGDHREAFRSGASVSLQGLVKGDASLQLPEVQLSEAGEYRCKVVNTPDRGQGTVLLKVVACPVSSLSVEEAKQRLLCEASGFYPKNINITWCKWSQENSQCVNISENVTTNAAITNEDNTFNVTSSLKLKRSLEHNATYQCRVEHVFLCTPWRRNITMPDNGGEQ
;
A
#
# COMPACT_ATOMS: atom_id res chain seq x y z
N MET A 1 -12.82 -3.82 -21.97
CA MET A 1 -11.52 -3.45 -21.39
C MET A 1 -11.22 -4.43 -20.26
N ALA A 2 -10.27 -5.34 -20.47
CA ALA A 2 -9.97 -6.43 -19.54
C ALA A 2 -8.84 -6.05 -18.58
N GLY A 3 -9.03 -6.30 -17.28
CA GLY A 3 -7.94 -6.59 -16.33
C GLY A 3 -7.01 -5.44 -15.92
N LYS A 4 -7.47 -4.17 -15.93
CA LYS A 4 -6.62 -3.08 -15.42
C LYS A 4 -6.47 -3.21 -13.91
N THR A 5 -5.23 -3.24 -13.42
CA THR A 5 -4.95 -3.23 -11.98
C THR A 5 -4.62 -1.80 -11.55
N GLN A 6 -5.16 -1.36 -10.42
CA GLN A 6 -4.86 -0.08 -9.80
C GLN A 6 -4.47 -0.30 -8.35
N THR A 7 -3.41 0.38 -7.91
CA THR A 7 -2.94 0.32 -6.53
C THR A 7 -3.19 1.65 -5.85
N VAL A 8 -3.70 1.63 -4.62
CA VAL A 8 -3.90 2.81 -3.77
C VAL A 8 -3.37 2.55 -2.36
N LEU A 9 -2.83 3.58 -1.72
CA LEU A 9 -2.44 3.52 -0.32
C LEU A 9 -3.68 3.51 0.57
N ARG A 10 -3.61 2.75 1.67
CA ARG A 10 -4.63 2.79 2.72
C ARG A 10 -4.83 4.23 3.21
N ASN A 11 -6.08 4.58 3.53
CA ASN A 11 -6.51 5.92 3.97
C ASN A 11 -6.30 7.04 2.93
N HIS A 12 -5.97 6.71 1.68
CA HIS A 12 -5.91 7.68 0.59
C HIS A 12 -7.15 7.59 -0.29
N ASN A 13 -7.38 8.66 -1.05
CA ASN A 13 -8.48 8.73 -2.01
C ASN A 13 -8.11 7.96 -3.28
N ALA A 14 -8.97 7.02 -3.69
CA ALA A 14 -8.84 6.30 -4.95
C ALA A 14 -9.74 6.91 -6.03
N ILE A 15 -9.25 6.90 -7.28
CA ILE A 15 -10.06 7.23 -8.46
C ILE A 15 -9.99 6.03 -9.41
N ILE A 16 -11.05 5.21 -9.41
CA ILE A 16 -11.12 4.00 -10.24
C ILE A 16 -11.48 4.38 -11.67
N SER A 17 -10.56 4.14 -12.60
CA SER A 17 -10.66 4.58 -14.00
C SER A 17 -11.83 3.88 -14.74
N CYS A 18 -12.78 4.64 -15.27
CA CYS A 18 -13.78 4.13 -16.23
C CYS A 18 -14.08 5.20 -17.28
N LYS A 19 -13.62 4.99 -18.51
CA LYS A 19 -13.79 5.95 -19.61
C LYS A 19 -14.64 5.32 -20.71
N VAL A 20 -15.64 6.04 -21.18
CA VAL A 20 -16.47 5.66 -22.33
C VAL A 20 -15.71 6.06 -23.60
N LEU A 21 -15.58 5.12 -24.54
CA LEU A 21 -14.92 5.36 -25.82
C LEU A 21 -15.98 5.85 -26.83
N GLY A 22 -15.90 7.12 -27.24
CA GLY A 22 -16.82 7.74 -28.20
C GLY A 22 -16.73 9.26 -28.14
N SER A 23 -16.79 9.93 -29.29
CA SER A 23 -16.48 11.37 -29.43
C SER A 23 -17.66 12.32 -29.18
N SER A 24 -18.84 11.81 -28.81
CA SER A 24 -20.03 12.62 -28.57
C SER A 24 -20.24 12.85 -27.07
N PRO A 25 -20.48 14.10 -26.63
CA PRO A 25 -20.74 14.40 -25.23
C PRO A 25 -21.99 13.61 -24.76
N LEU A 26 -21.85 12.97 -23.60
CA LEU A 26 -22.91 12.15 -23.04
C LEU A 26 -24.04 13.04 -22.51
N ASN A 27 -25.28 12.77 -22.91
CA ASN A 27 -26.45 13.41 -22.32
C ASN A 27 -26.76 12.78 -20.97
N ILE A 28 -26.48 13.51 -19.88
CA ILE A 28 -26.66 13.06 -18.49
C ILE A 28 -28.05 12.46 -18.24
N LYS A 29 -29.11 12.98 -18.88
CA LYS A 29 -30.49 12.50 -18.68
C LYS A 29 -30.73 11.08 -19.19
N ASN A 30 -29.92 10.62 -20.14
CA ASN A 30 -30.06 9.32 -20.80
C ASN A 30 -28.93 8.34 -20.42
N VAL A 31 -28.04 8.76 -19.52
CA VAL A 31 -26.90 7.95 -19.08
C VAL A 31 -27.14 7.38 -17.70
N GLY A 32 -26.93 6.07 -17.59
CA GLY A 32 -26.85 5.33 -16.34
C GLY A 32 -25.41 4.89 -16.06
N VAL A 33 -24.94 5.08 -14.83
CA VAL A 33 -23.64 4.57 -14.35
C VAL A 33 -23.89 3.75 -13.09
N ILE A 34 -23.41 2.50 -13.10
CA ILE A 34 -23.49 1.60 -11.97
C ILE A 34 -22.09 1.07 -11.69
N TRP A 35 -21.62 1.31 -10.46
CA TRP A 35 -20.42 0.69 -9.93
C TRP A 35 -20.80 -0.42 -8.96
N SER A 36 -20.25 -1.60 -9.20
CA SER A 36 -20.40 -2.78 -8.35
C SER A 36 -19.05 -3.36 -7.99
N ARG A 37 -18.95 -4.01 -6.83
CA ARG A 37 -17.78 -4.78 -6.42
C ARG A 37 -18.20 -6.22 -6.15
N LYS A 38 -17.33 -7.18 -6.44
CA LYS A 38 -17.56 -8.56 -5.99
C LYS A 38 -17.33 -8.66 -4.50
N ASN A 39 -18.30 -9.21 -3.78
CA ASN A 39 -18.16 -9.61 -2.40
C ASN A 39 -17.17 -10.80 -2.34
N PRO A 40 -16.09 -10.69 -1.55
CA PRO A 40 -15.09 -11.76 -1.45
C PRO A 40 -15.63 -13.03 -0.75
N VAL A 41 -16.75 -12.96 -0.04
CA VAL A 41 -17.32 -14.10 0.72
C VAL A 41 -18.18 -15.01 -0.16
N ASP A 42 -19.12 -14.44 -0.91
CA ASP A 42 -20.13 -15.18 -1.67
C ASP A 42 -20.04 -14.95 -3.20
N GLY A 43 -19.14 -14.06 -3.65
CA GLY A 43 -18.97 -13.73 -5.06
C GLY A 43 -20.09 -12.87 -5.65
N THR A 44 -21.07 -12.45 -4.85
CA THR A 44 -22.18 -11.58 -5.29
C THR A 44 -21.69 -10.19 -5.61
N ASP A 45 -22.36 -9.51 -6.53
CA ASP A 45 -22.04 -8.13 -6.85
C ASP A 45 -22.78 -7.18 -5.92
N VAL A 46 -22.03 -6.47 -5.10
CA VAL A 46 -22.53 -5.43 -4.20
C VAL A 46 -22.41 -4.09 -4.89
N THR A 47 -23.53 -3.40 -5.05
CA THR A 47 -23.55 -2.04 -5.58
C THR A 47 -22.79 -1.08 -4.65
N VAL A 48 -21.93 -0.26 -5.24
CA VAL A 48 -21.11 0.75 -4.55
C VAL A 48 -21.67 2.15 -4.78
N PHE A 49 -22.09 2.42 -6.02
CA PHE A 49 -22.64 3.72 -6.44
C PHE A 49 -23.54 3.55 -7.67
N GLU A 50 -24.65 4.28 -7.70
CA GLU A 50 -25.59 4.33 -8.83
C GLU A 50 -25.94 5.76 -9.21
N PHE A 51 -26.09 5.95 -10.51
CA PHE A 51 -26.52 7.21 -11.11
C PHE A 51 -27.38 6.92 -12.34
N TYR A 52 -28.58 7.47 -12.41
CA TYR A 52 -29.43 7.41 -13.61
C TYR A 52 -30.48 8.54 -13.58
N GLY A 53 -30.51 9.35 -14.64
CA GLY A 53 -31.40 10.53 -14.69
C GLY A 53 -31.12 11.48 -13.52
N ASP A 54 -32.09 11.65 -12.64
CA ASP A 54 -31.98 12.47 -11.42
C ASP A 54 -31.68 11.64 -10.15
N HIS A 55 -31.66 10.31 -10.26
CA HIS A 55 -31.31 9.43 -9.15
C HIS A 55 -29.79 9.34 -9.00
N ARG A 56 -29.31 9.55 -7.78
CA ARG A 56 -27.91 9.40 -7.40
C ARG A 56 -27.83 8.84 -5.99
N GLU A 57 -27.21 7.67 -5.86
CA GLU A 57 -27.09 6.99 -4.58
C GLU A 57 -25.69 6.40 -4.40
N ALA A 58 -25.14 6.58 -3.19
CA ALA A 58 -23.85 6.06 -2.80
C ALA A 58 -24.04 5.08 -1.64
N PHE A 59 -23.95 3.78 -1.93
CA PHE A 59 -24.05 2.72 -0.93
C PHE A 59 -22.79 2.62 -0.08
N ARG A 60 -21.64 2.99 -0.67
CA ARG A 60 -20.39 3.20 0.05
C ARG A 60 -20.27 4.68 0.39
N SER A 61 -20.19 5.01 1.67
CA SER A 61 -20.09 6.40 2.16
C SER A 61 -18.99 7.20 1.45
N GLY A 62 -19.36 8.36 0.89
CA GLY A 62 -18.44 9.24 0.17
C GLY A 62 -18.11 8.80 -1.27
N ALA A 63 -18.60 7.64 -1.73
CA ALA A 63 -18.44 7.23 -3.11
C ALA A 63 -19.13 8.21 -4.06
N SER A 64 -18.46 8.60 -5.14
CA SER A 64 -19.03 9.55 -6.09
C SER A 64 -18.46 9.41 -7.50
N VAL A 65 -19.22 9.92 -8.47
CA VAL A 65 -18.78 10.10 -9.86
C VAL A 65 -18.97 11.58 -10.20
N SER A 66 -17.98 12.16 -10.88
CA SER A 66 -18.05 13.57 -11.30
C SER A 66 -19.01 13.74 -12.46
N LEU A 67 -20.09 14.51 -12.26
CA LEU A 67 -21.04 14.83 -13.34
C LEU A 67 -20.36 15.57 -14.51
N GLN A 68 -19.43 16.48 -14.20
CA GLN A 68 -18.66 17.19 -15.22
C GLN A 68 -17.71 16.25 -15.99
N GLY A 69 -17.17 15.24 -15.30
CA GLY A 69 -16.41 14.16 -15.94
C GLY A 69 -17.29 13.31 -16.84
N LEU A 70 -18.49 12.97 -16.37
CA LEU A 70 -19.42 12.11 -17.08
C LEU A 70 -19.88 12.70 -18.41
N VAL A 71 -20.14 14.01 -18.49
CA VAL A 71 -20.43 14.71 -19.76
C VAL A 71 -19.32 14.49 -20.79
N LYS A 72 -18.07 14.40 -20.32
CA LYS A 72 -16.86 14.17 -21.12
C LYS A 72 -16.53 12.67 -21.32
N GLY A 73 -17.42 11.77 -20.90
CA GLY A 73 -17.23 10.32 -21.00
C GLY A 73 -16.40 9.71 -19.86
N ASP A 74 -16.15 10.44 -18.77
CA ASP A 74 -15.43 9.94 -17.59
C ASP A 74 -16.41 9.52 -16.49
N ALA A 75 -16.62 8.21 -16.36
CA ALA A 75 -17.47 7.59 -15.35
C ALA A 75 -16.66 7.06 -14.14
N SER A 76 -15.47 7.62 -13.92
CA SER A 76 -14.59 7.20 -12.82
C SER A 76 -15.21 7.34 -11.44
N LEU A 77 -15.05 6.28 -10.63
CA LEU A 77 -15.48 6.24 -9.24
C LEU A 77 -14.43 6.86 -8.32
N GLN A 78 -14.84 7.82 -7.51
CA GLN A 78 -14.04 8.40 -6.45
C GLN A 78 -14.41 7.75 -5.13
N LEU A 79 -13.42 7.17 -4.44
CA LEU A 79 -13.58 6.56 -3.12
C LEU A 79 -12.64 7.26 -2.14
N PRO A 80 -13.15 8.05 -1.17
CA PRO A 80 -12.29 8.67 -0.16
C PRO A 80 -11.83 7.65 0.90
N GLU A 81 -10.60 7.79 1.40
CA GLU A 81 -10.08 7.02 2.54
C GLU A 81 -10.25 5.49 2.43
N VAL A 82 -9.69 4.90 1.37
CA VAL A 82 -9.87 3.47 1.07
C VAL A 82 -9.24 2.57 2.13
N GLN A 83 -9.98 1.51 2.52
CA GLN A 83 -9.53 0.51 3.49
C GLN A 83 -9.07 -0.80 2.82
N LEU A 84 -8.28 -1.62 3.55
CA LEU A 84 -7.74 -2.88 3.03
C LEU A 84 -8.83 -3.87 2.60
N SER A 85 -9.96 -3.90 3.31
CA SER A 85 -11.12 -4.74 3.00
C SER A 85 -11.86 -4.33 1.73
N GLU A 86 -11.58 -3.14 1.19
CA GLU A 86 -12.17 -2.64 -0.04
C GLU A 86 -11.36 -3.05 -1.29
N ALA A 87 -10.24 -3.75 -1.12
CA ALA A 87 -9.51 -4.38 -2.22
C ALA A 87 -10.38 -5.43 -2.92
N GLY A 88 -10.33 -5.49 -4.25
CA GLY A 88 -11.13 -6.44 -5.01
C GLY A 88 -11.41 -6.00 -6.44
N GLU A 89 -12.25 -6.77 -7.11
CA GLU A 89 -12.69 -6.49 -8.49
C GLU A 89 -13.88 -5.53 -8.46
N TYR A 90 -13.67 -4.34 -9.01
CA TYR A 90 -14.72 -3.35 -9.26
C TYR A 90 -15.15 -3.42 -10.72
N ARG A 91 -16.43 -3.25 -10.96
CA ARG A 91 -17.03 -3.26 -12.28
C ARG A 91 -17.86 -2.03 -12.50
N CYS A 92 -17.49 -1.32 -13.56
CA CYS A 92 -18.21 -0.18 -14.11
C CYS A 92 -19.16 -0.68 -15.19
N LYS A 93 -20.45 -0.33 -15.08
CA LYS A 93 -21.46 -0.50 -16.14
C LYS A 93 -21.96 0.89 -16.52
N VAL A 94 -21.86 1.24 -17.79
CA VAL A 94 -22.37 2.49 -18.35
C VAL A 94 -23.41 2.16 -19.41
N VAL A 95 -24.59 2.76 -19.28
CA VAL A 95 -25.71 2.59 -20.19
C VAL A 95 -26.01 3.94 -20.80
N ASN A 96 -25.95 4.04 -22.13
CA ASN A 96 -26.37 5.20 -22.90
C ASN A 96 -27.30 4.69 -24.00
N THR A 97 -28.59 4.52 -23.68
CA THR A 97 -29.55 3.78 -24.51
C THR A 97 -29.49 4.21 -25.99
N PRO A 98 -29.33 3.26 -26.94
CA PRO A 98 -29.37 1.80 -26.77
C PRO A 98 -28.04 1.16 -26.35
N ASP A 99 -26.94 1.91 -26.36
CA ASP A 99 -25.60 1.39 -26.13
C ASP A 99 -25.34 1.04 -24.66
N ARG A 100 -24.56 -0.02 -24.45
CA ARG A 100 -24.15 -0.50 -23.12
C ARG A 100 -22.69 -0.90 -23.15
N GLY A 101 -21.94 -0.41 -22.17
CA GLY A 101 -20.54 -0.72 -21.98
C GLY A 101 -20.26 -1.20 -20.56
N GLN A 102 -19.29 -2.10 -20.42
CA GLN A 102 -18.80 -2.51 -19.11
C GLN A 102 -17.29 -2.69 -19.09
N GLY A 103 -16.69 -2.49 -17.93
CA GLY A 103 -15.27 -2.72 -17.68
C GLY A 103 -15.01 -3.14 -16.25
N THR A 104 -13.94 -3.90 -16.04
CA THR A 104 -13.50 -4.35 -14.71
C THR A 104 -12.12 -3.79 -14.38
N VAL A 105 -11.93 -3.45 -13.11
CA VAL A 105 -10.68 -2.95 -12.55
C VAL A 105 -10.40 -3.68 -11.25
N LEU A 106 -9.20 -4.23 -11.10
CA LEU A 106 -8.75 -4.81 -9.83
C LEU A 106 -8.12 -3.72 -8.97
N LEU A 107 -8.77 -3.38 -7.86
CA LEU A 107 -8.24 -2.45 -6.86
C LEU A 107 -7.38 -3.22 -5.85
N LYS A 108 -6.11 -2.85 -5.75
CA LYS A 108 -5.18 -3.30 -4.71
C LYS A 108 -5.00 -2.17 -3.70
N VAL A 109 -5.17 -2.48 -2.42
CA VAL A 109 -4.94 -1.53 -1.33
C VAL A 109 -3.70 -1.97 -0.57
N VAL A 110 -2.78 -1.05 -0.33
CA VAL A 110 -1.47 -1.33 0.26
C VAL A 110 -1.19 -0.38 1.41
N ALA A 111 -0.40 -0.83 2.38
CA ALA A 111 0.02 -0.01 3.51
C ALA A 111 1.54 -0.02 3.60
N CYS A 112 2.14 1.16 3.68
CA CYS A 112 3.59 1.33 3.80
C CYS A 112 4.04 1.03 5.23
N PRO A 113 5.17 0.35 5.43
CA PRO A 113 5.73 0.16 6.76
C PRO A 113 6.17 1.50 7.37
N VAL A 114 5.84 1.69 8.63
CA VAL A 114 6.53 2.64 9.51
C VAL A 114 7.71 1.91 10.11
N SER A 115 8.91 2.31 9.69
CA SER A 115 10.15 1.62 10.08
C SER A 115 10.97 2.43 11.09
N SER A 116 11.59 1.73 12.04
CA SER A 116 12.47 2.29 13.07
C SER A 116 13.74 1.44 13.25
N LEU A 117 14.81 2.07 13.74
CA LEU A 117 16.08 1.42 14.10
C LEU A 117 16.45 1.87 15.51
N SER A 118 16.67 0.91 16.42
CA SER A 118 16.99 1.17 17.83
C SER A 118 18.06 0.20 18.36
N VAL A 119 18.65 0.55 19.50
CA VAL A 119 19.66 -0.26 20.21
C VAL A 119 19.03 -0.81 21.49
N GLU A 120 19.14 -2.12 21.71
CA GLU A 120 18.79 -2.77 22.96
C GLU A 120 20.09 -3.09 23.74
N GLU A 121 20.62 -2.09 24.45
CA GLU A 121 21.93 -2.14 25.11
C GLU A 121 22.08 -3.31 26.07
N ALA A 122 21.05 -3.54 26.91
CA ALA A 122 21.02 -4.62 27.91
C ALA A 122 21.25 -6.03 27.32
N LYS A 123 20.96 -6.21 26.03
CA LYS A 123 21.13 -7.49 25.32
C LYS A 123 22.05 -7.38 24.10
N GLN A 124 22.79 -6.27 23.97
CA GLN A 124 23.78 -5.99 22.93
C GLN A 124 23.29 -6.33 21.52
N ARG A 125 22.11 -5.82 21.15
CA ARG A 125 21.49 -6.11 19.86
C ARG A 125 20.84 -4.88 19.25
N LEU A 126 20.87 -4.80 17.93
CA LEU A 126 20.15 -3.78 17.15
C LEU A 126 18.78 -4.32 16.77
N LEU A 127 17.77 -3.48 16.84
CA LEU A 127 16.40 -3.81 16.48
C LEU A 127 15.96 -2.94 15.30
N CYS A 128 15.50 -3.57 14.23
CA CYS A 128 14.89 -2.91 13.10
C CYS A 128 13.44 -3.38 12.99
N GLU A 129 12.52 -2.46 13.25
CA GLU A 129 11.09 -2.74 13.27
C GLU A 129 10.46 -2.15 12.01
N ALA A 130 9.54 -2.89 11.42
CA ALA A 130 8.66 -2.42 10.36
C ALA A 130 7.23 -2.74 10.78
N SER A 131 6.39 -1.71 10.91
CA SER A 131 5.05 -1.83 11.46
C SER A 131 3.98 -1.29 10.52
N GLY A 132 2.78 -1.86 10.56
CA GLY A 132 1.61 -1.34 9.84
C GLY A 132 1.62 -1.57 8.33
N PHE A 133 2.36 -2.55 7.82
CA PHE A 133 2.51 -2.77 6.37
C PHE A 133 1.55 -3.83 5.82
N TYR A 134 1.22 -3.73 4.54
CA TYR A 134 0.42 -4.71 3.80
C TYR A 134 0.78 -4.66 2.31
N PRO A 135 1.02 -5.79 1.62
CA PRO A 135 0.84 -7.19 2.06
C PRO A 135 1.99 -7.73 2.94
N LYS A 136 1.87 -8.97 3.44
CA LYS A 136 2.79 -9.63 4.39
C LYS A 136 4.25 -9.75 3.91
N ASN A 137 4.47 -9.78 2.59
CA ASN A 137 5.81 -9.99 2.03
C ASN A 137 6.66 -8.73 2.17
N ILE A 138 7.70 -8.80 3.00
CA ILE A 138 8.67 -7.74 3.27
C ILE A 138 10.08 -8.35 3.38
N ASN A 139 11.09 -7.61 2.93
CA ASN A 139 12.48 -8.01 3.00
C ASN A 139 13.24 -7.04 3.91
N ILE A 140 13.89 -7.56 4.96
CA ILE A 140 14.71 -6.77 5.88
C ILE A 140 16.13 -7.30 5.81
N THR A 141 17.06 -6.44 5.42
CA THR A 141 18.49 -6.76 5.31
C THR A 141 19.32 -5.84 6.17
N TRP A 142 20.44 -6.39 6.65
CA TRP A 142 21.42 -5.67 7.45
C TRP A 142 22.72 -5.56 6.67
N CYS A 143 23.39 -4.42 6.78
CA CYS A 143 24.73 -4.28 6.25
C CYS A 143 25.59 -3.41 7.18
N LYS A 144 26.89 -3.66 7.18
CA LYS A 144 27.88 -2.89 7.96
C LYS A 144 28.73 -2.09 7.00
N TRP A 145 28.93 -0.81 7.32
CA TRP A 145 29.81 0.06 6.54
C TRP A 145 31.27 -0.22 6.90
N SER A 146 32.07 -0.53 5.88
CA SER A 146 33.53 -0.62 6.02
C SER A 146 34.14 0.78 5.91
N GLN A 147 35.05 1.11 6.82
CA GLN A 147 35.85 2.33 6.76
C GLN A 147 36.85 2.29 5.59
N GLU A 148 37.33 1.11 5.21
CA GLU A 148 38.34 0.94 4.15
C GLU A 148 37.77 1.13 2.74
N ASN A 149 36.54 0.64 2.50
CA ASN A 149 35.99 0.56 1.14
C ASN A 149 34.74 1.41 0.90
N SER A 150 34.29 2.21 1.88
CA SER A 150 33.05 3.02 1.79
C SER A 150 31.85 2.25 1.22
N GLN A 151 31.79 0.94 1.50
CA GLN A 151 30.77 0.04 0.97
C GLN A 151 30.04 -0.64 2.13
N CYS A 152 28.74 -0.86 1.93
CA CYS A 152 27.92 -1.65 2.85
C CYS A 152 28.08 -3.14 2.55
N VAL A 153 28.67 -3.87 3.49
CA VAL A 153 28.84 -5.33 3.43
C VAL A 153 27.65 -5.98 4.12
N ASN A 154 26.91 -6.82 3.39
CA ASN A 154 25.74 -7.51 3.92
C ASN A 154 26.10 -8.44 5.09
N ILE A 155 25.25 -8.44 6.11
CA ILE A 155 25.38 -9.28 7.30
C ILE A 155 24.23 -10.29 7.29
N SER A 156 24.58 -11.57 7.27
CA SER A 156 23.63 -12.68 7.45
C SER A 156 23.83 -13.38 8.80
N GLU A 157 25.03 -13.31 9.38
CA GLU A 157 25.34 -13.93 10.66
C GLU A 157 24.72 -13.16 11.84
N ASN A 158 24.16 -13.89 12.80
CA ASN A 158 23.53 -13.36 14.02
C ASN A 158 22.33 -12.42 13.78
N VAL A 159 21.81 -12.42 12.56
CA VAL A 159 20.53 -11.81 12.21
C VAL A 159 19.42 -12.80 12.56
N THR A 160 18.39 -12.32 13.25
CA THR A 160 17.18 -13.09 13.56
C THR A 160 15.98 -12.21 13.26
N THR A 161 15.19 -12.61 12.26
CA THR A 161 13.93 -11.94 11.90
C THR A 161 12.76 -12.75 12.43
N ASN A 162 11.92 -12.11 13.24
CA ASN A 162 10.75 -12.76 13.82
C ASN A 162 9.69 -13.02 12.76
N ALA A 163 8.77 -13.95 13.04
CA ALA A 163 7.58 -14.12 12.21
C ALA A 163 6.73 -12.84 12.22
N ALA A 164 6.18 -12.48 11.06
CA ALA A 164 5.31 -11.31 10.97
C ALA A 164 4.02 -11.52 11.77
N ILE A 165 3.74 -10.59 12.68
CA ILE A 165 2.55 -10.55 13.53
C ILE A 165 1.44 -9.86 12.75
N THR A 166 0.20 -10.35 12.89
CA THR A 166 -0.98 -9.75 12.25
C THR A 166 -1.68 -8.84 13.26
N ASN A 167 -1.94 -7.59 12.88
CA ASN A 167 -2.64 -6.60 13.69
C ASN A 167 -4.16 -6.71 13.50
N GLU A 168 -4.94 -6.11 14.41
CA GLU A 168 -6.40 -6.05 14.32
C GLU A 168 -6.91 -5.36 13.04
N ASP A 169 -6.14 -4.42 12.50
CA ASP A 169 -6.46 -3.70 11.26
C ASP A 169 -6.04 -4.45 9.98
N ASN A 170 -5.67 -5.74 10.11
CA ASN A 170 -5.17 -6.63 9.05
C ASN A 170 -3.82 -6.21 8.44
N THR A 171 -3.10 -5.27 9.06
CA THR A 171 -1.70 -4.99 8.70
C THR A 171 -0.74 -5.95 9.40
N PHE A 172 0.54 -5.93 9.02
CA PHE A 172 1.58 -6.77 9.58
C PHE A 172 2.66 -5.94 10.28
N ASN A 173 3.25 -6.52 11.31
CA ASN A 173 4.44 -6.02 11.99
C ASN A 173 5.54 -7.09 11.93
N VAL A 174 6.79 -6.67 11.75
CA VAL A 174 7.94 -7.56 11.81
C VAL A 174 9.11 -6.85 12.46
N THR A 175 9.88 -7.60 13.24
CA THR A 175 11.11 -7.11 13.87
C THR A 175 12.27 -8.00 13.46
N SER A 176 13.31 -7.38 12.91
CA SER A 176 14.60 -8.02 12.71
C SER A 176 15.57 -7.57 13.80
N SER A 177 16.36 -8.50 14.31
CA SER A 177 17.35 -8.24 15.34
C SER A 177 18.72 -8.70 14.88
N LEU A 178 19.75 -7.90 15.14
CA LEU A 178 21.14 -8.24 14.88
C LEU A 178 21.88 -8.28 16.22
N LYS A 179 22.32 -9.48 16.65
CA LYS A 179 23.15 -9.63 17.85
C LYS A 179 24.60 -9.29 17.54
N LEU A 180 25.23 -8.52 18.42
CA LEU A 180 26.64 -8.11 18.27
C LEU A 180 27.56 -9.20 18.89
N LYS A 181 28.55 -9.69 18.12
CA LYS A 181 29.35 -10.89 18.47
C LYS A 181 30.43 -10.68 19.54
N ARG A 182 30.87 -9.45 19.76
CA ARG A 182 31.79 -9.00 20.82
C ARG A 182 31.84 -7.47 20.74
N SER A 183 32.05 -6.82 21.89
CA SER A 183 32.13 -5.36 22.10
C SER A 183 32.31 -4.58 20.82
N LEU A 184 31.35 -3.71 20.54
CA LEU A 184 31.43 -2.60 19.58
C LEU A 184 32.76 -2.56 18.85
N GLU A 185 32.80 -2.97 17.58
CA GLU A 185 33.84 -2.42 16.73
C GLU A 185 33.62 -0.90 16.77
N HIS A 186 34.44 -0.22 17.59
CA HIS A 186 34.30 1.19 17.88
C HIS A 186 34.24 1.95 16.54
N ASN A 187 33.29 2.87 16.39
CA ASN A 187 33.03 3.58 15.15
C ASN A 187 32.53 2.72 13.96
N ALA A 188 32.00 1.51 14.20
CA ALA A 188 31.28 0.76 13.17
C ALA A 188 29.87 1.31 12.97
N THR A 189 29.49 1.50 11.70
CA THR A 189 28.16 1.94 11.31
C THR A 189 27.37 0.78 10.73
N TYR A 190 26.23 0.47 11.34
CA TYR A 190 25.30 -0.55 10.88
C TYR A 190 24.13 0.10 10.17
N GLN A 191 23.67 -0.50 9.08
CA GLN A 191 22.51 -0.06 8.32
C GLN A 191 21.45 -1.17 8.33
N CYS A 192 20.23 -0.82 8.70
CA CYS A 192 19.06 -1.63 8.37
C CYS A 192 18.42 -1.11 7.09
N ARG A 193 18.06 -2.02 6.19
CA ARG A 193 17.32 -1.75 4.97
C ARG A 193 16.02 -2.53 4.97
N VAL A 194 14.91 -1.81 4.80
CA VAL A 194 13.57 -2.38 4.69
C VAL A 194 13.07 -2.17 3.27
N GLU A 195 12.74 -3.29 2.60
CA GLU A 195 12.23 -3.34 1.24
C GLU A 195 10.85 -4.02 1.23
N HIS A 196 9.83 -3.31 0.79
CA HIS A 196 8.46 -3.82 0.67
C HIS A 196 7.92 -3.50 -0.72
N VAL A 197 7.07 -4.38 -1.25
CA VAL A 197 6.61 -4.38 -2.65
C VAL A 197 6.06 -3.03 -3.11
N PHE A 198 5.57 -2.20 -2.18
CA PHE A 198 4.98 -0.90 -2.48
C PHE A 198 5.59 0.27 -1.71
N LEU A 199 6.85 0.17 -1.31
CA LEU A 199 7.59 1.32 -0.79
C LEU A 199 7.70 2.41 -1.86
N CYS A 200 7.17 3.59 -1.56
CA CYS A 200 7.48 4.79 -2.34
C CYS A 200 8.98 5.11 -2.33
N THR A 201 9.72 4.67 -1.29
CA THR A 201 11.20 4.64 -1.26
C THR A 201 11.71 3.53 -0.32
N PRO A 202 12.82 2.83 -0.66
CA PRO A 202 13.45 1.87 0.24
C PRO A 202 13.91 2.58 1.52
N TRP A 203 13.41 2.15 2.67
CA TRP A 203 13.77 2.77 3.95
C TRP A 203 15.14 2.25 4.38
N ARG A 204 16.05 3.18 4.70
CA ARG A 204 17.41 2.90 5.16
C ARG A 204 17.73 3.79 6.34
N ARG A 205 18.19 3.19 7.43
CA ARG A 205 18.74 3.94 8.58
C ARG A 205 20.06 3.36 9.00
N ASN A 206 20.95 4.28 9.37
CA ASN A 206 22.27 3.98 9.88
C ASN A 206 22.29 4.24 11.38
N ILE A 207 23.05 3.45 12.10
CA ILE A 207 23.40 3.70 13.49
C ILE A 207 24.88 3.44 13.69
N THR A 208 25.55 4.40 14.33
CA THR A 208 26.97 4.29 14.68
C THR A 208 27.06 4.00 16.16
N MET A 209 27.82 2.98 16.52
CA MET A 209 27.97 2.60 17.92
C MET A 209 28.88 3.61 18.63
N PRO A 210 28.52 4.09 19.84
CA PRO A 210 29.30 5.09 20.57
C PRO A 210 30.69 4.56 20.92
N ASP A 211 31.69 5.42 20.91
CA ASP A 211 33.03 5.08 21.38
C ASP A 211 32.98 4.91 22.90
N ASN A 212 33.43 3.76 23.41
CA ASN A 212 33.63 3.58 24.84
C ASN A 212 34.97 4.23 25.17
N GLY A 213 35.00 5.57 25.12
CA GLY A 213 36.15 6.36 25.54
C GLY A 213 36.50 5.94 26.97
N GLY A 214 37.71 5.40 27.14
CA GLY A 214 38.22 5.07 28.45
C GLY A 214 38.24 6.32 29.31
N GLU A 215 37.32 6.40 30.28
CA GLU A 215 37.55 7.23 31.46
C GLU A 215 38.72 6.59 32.22
N GLN A 216 39.87 7.26 32.08
CA GLN A 216 41.08 7.07 32.87
C GLN A 216 40.95 7.81 34.19
#